data_AF-A0A920BY84-F1
#
_entry.id   AF-A0A920BY84-F1
#
_cell.length_a   1.000
_cell.length_b   1.000
_cell.length_c   1.000
_cell.angle_alpha   90.00
_cell.angle_beta   90.00
_cell.angle_gamma   90.00
#
_symmetry.space_group_name_H-M   'P 1'
#
loop_
_entity.id
_entity.type
_entity.pdbx_description
1 polymer ?
#
loop_
_entity_poly.entity_id
_entity_poly.type
_entity_poly.pdbx_seq_one_letter_code
_entity_poly.pdbx_strand_id
1 'polypeptide(L)' 'MKLQDIELTSANRLELDIMEIPSSCVIVICDGIAKVRELPPFGEYKIVTHQGKVKRMRREEGEEF' A
#
# COMPACT_ATOMS: atom_id res chain seq x y z
N MET A 1 -5.02 11.42 3.07
CA MET A 1 -5.76 10.15 3.23
C MET A 1 -4.99 9.28 4.22
N LYS A 2 -5.64 8.82 5.29
CA LYS A 2 -4.98 8.15 6.44
C LYS A 2 -4.49 6.74 6.08
N LEU A 3 -3.39 6.32 6.69
CA LEU A 3 -2.99 4.91 6.73
C LEU A 3 -4.15 4.09 7.31
N GLN A 4 -4.58 3.05 6.60
CA GLN A 4 -5.34 1.97 7.21
C GLN A 4 -4.33 0.85 7.48
N ASP A 5 -4.10 0.59 8.77
CA ASP A 5 -3.37 -0.59 9.22
C ASP A 5 -4.36 -1.76 9.14
N ILE A 6 -3.97 -2.84 8.46
CA ILE A 6 -4.79 -4.05 8.41
C ILE A 6 -4.44 -4.88 9.64
N GLU A 7 -5.43 -5.19 10.47
CA GLU A 7 -5.26 -6.06 11.62
C GLU A 7 -4.94 -7.49 11.17
N LEU A 8 -3.85 -8.06 11.71
CA LEU A 8 -3.54 -9.47 11.55
C LEU A 8 -4.49 -10.28 12.44
N THR A 9 -5.22 -11.23 11.85
CA THR A 9 -6.01 -12.19 12.63
C THR A 9 -5.09 -13.12 13.43
N SER A 10 -5.64 -13.76 14.47
CA SER A 10 -4.96 -14.70 15.39
C SER A 10 -4.31 -15.93 14.72
N ALA A 11 -4.44 -16.08 13.39
CA ALA A 11 -3.98 -17.22 12.62
C ALA A 11 -2.75 -16.96 11.72
N ASN A 12 -2.04 -15.84 11.86
CA ASN A 12 -1.00 -15.39 10.90
C ASN A 12 -1.55 -15.20 9.46
N ARG A 13 -2.85 -14.95 9.32
CA ARG A 13 -3.50 -14.77 8.02
C ARG A 13 -3.88 -13.31 7.83
N LEU A 14 -3.59 -12.81 6.63
CA LEU A 14 -4.14 -11.56 6.15
C LEU A 14 -5.48 -11.86 5.47
N GLU A 15 -6.56 -11.36 6.05
CA GLU A 15 -7.90 -11.45 5.47
C GLU A 15 -8.30 -10.04 5.01
N LEU A 16 -8.81 -9.95 3.79
CA LEU A 16 -9.18 -8.69 3.16
C LEU A 16 -10.54 -8.87 2.51
N ASP A 17 -11.49 -8.02 2.87
CA ASP A 17 -12.70 -7.88 2.09
C ASP A 17 -12.41 -6.97 0.89
N ILE A 18 -12.43 -7.57 -0.31
CA ILE A 18 -12.18 -6.84 -1.56
C ILE A 18 -13.24 -5.77 -1.86
N MET A 19 -14.41 -5.85 -1.23
CA MET A 19 -15.47 -4.85 -1.34
C MET A 19 -15.24 -3.65 -0.41
N GLU A 20 -14.38 -3.80 0.62
CA GLU A 20 -14.08 -2.76 1.60
C GLU A 20 -12.75 -2.02 1.34
N ILE A 21 -11.93 -2.50 0.39
CA ILE A 21 -10.69 -1.85 -0.04
C ILE A 21 -10.92 -1.00 -1.32
N PRO A 22 -10.05 -0.02 -1.62
CA PRO A 22 -10.20 0.79 -2.82
C PRO A 22 -10.17 -0.07 -4.09
N SER A 23 -10.98 0.30 -5.08
CA SER A 23 -11.12 -0.41 -6.36
C SER A 23 -9.81 -0.55 -7.13
N SER A 24 -8.89 0.39 -6.94
CA SER A 24 -7.53 0.35 -7.47
C SER A 24 -6.54 0.63 -6.34
N CYS A 25 -5.87 -0.42 -5.85
CA CYS A 25 -4.93 -0.30 -4.75
C CYS A 25 -3.76 -1.27 -4.86
N VAL A 26 -2.73 -1.01 -4.05
CA VAL A 26 -1.61 -1.91 -3.78
C VAL A 26 -1.60 -2.25 -2.30
N ILE A 27 -1.38 -3.52 -2.01
CA ILE A 27 -1.15 -4.03 -0.66
C ILE A 27 0.33 -4.42 -0.56
N VAL A 28 1.04 -3.86 0.42
CA VAL A 28 2.46 -4.14 0.65
C VAL A 28 2.63 -4.80 2.00
N ILE A 29 3.28 -5.97 2.02
CA ILE A 29 3.59 -6.71 3.25
C ILE A 29 5.11 -6.64 3.49
N CYS A 30 5.52 -6.14 4.66
CA CYS A 30 6.92 -6.01 5.05
C CYS A 30 7.05 -6.12 6.57
N ASP A 31 7.98 -6.95 7.07
CA ASP A 31 8.19 -7.21 8.49
C ASP A 31 6.89 -7.59 9.24
N GLY A 32 6.04 -8.40 8.60
CA GLY A 32 4.75 -8.82 9.17
C GLY A 32 3.66 -7.74 9.15
N ILE A 33 3.94 -6.52 8.66
CA ILE A 33 2.97 -5.43 8.60
C ILE A 33 2.44 -5.32 7.17
N ALA A 34 1.12 -5.33 7.01
CA ALA A 34 0.45 -5.09 5.74
C ALA A 34 -0.10 -3.65 5.68
N LYS A 35 0.11 -2.97 4.55
CA LYS A 35 -0.43 -1.62 4.29
C LYS A 35 -1.17 -1.60 2.96
N VAL A 36 -2.38 -1.03 2.94
CA VAL A 36 -3.12 -0.74 1.71
C VAL A 36 -2.91 0.71 1.30
N ARG A 37 -2.74 0.93 0.00
CA ARG A 37 -2.65 2.25 -0.62
C ARG A 37 -3.41 2.26 -1.93
N GLU A 38 -4.34 3.20 -2.03
CA GLU A 38 -5.00 3.50 -3.30
C GLU A 38 -3.97 4.03 -4.31
N LEU A 39 -4.03 3.48 -5.52
CA LEU A 39 -3.23 3.94 -6.65
C LEU A 39 -3.76 5.30 -7.12
N PRO A 40 -2.88 6.23 -7.53
CA PRO A 40 -3.33 7.48 -8.08
C PRO A 40 -4.04 7.22 -9.43
N PRO A 41 -5.05 8.03 -9.79
CA PRO A 41 -5.73 7.89 -11.09
C PRO A 41 -4.80 8.17 -12.28
N PHE A 42 -3.78 9.01 -12.07
CA PHE A 42 -2.74 9.35 -13.05
C PHE A 42 -1.38 9.41 -12.36
N GLY A 43 -0.31 9.28 -13.14
CA GLY A 43 1.06 9.32 -12.63
C GLY A 43 1.58 7.99 -12.09
N GLU A 44 2.69 8.05 -11.36
CA GLU A 44 3.42 6.86 -10.90
C GLU A 44 3.20 6.62 -9.40
N TYR A 45 3.17 5.35 -9.02
CA TYR A 45 3.25 4.93 -7.63
C TYR A 45 4.56 4.20 -7.37
N LYS A 46 5.43 4.76 -6.53
CA LYS A 46 6.75 4.19 -6.23
C LYS A 46 6.83 3.64 -4.82
N ILE A 47 7.16 2.36 -4.72
CA ILE A 47 7.57 1.70 -3.48
C ILE A 47 9.09 1.69 -3.46
N VAL A 48 9.68 2.37 -2.48
CA VAL A 48 11.14 2.44 -2.34
C VAL A 48 11.55 1.60 -1.16
N THR A 49 12.44 0.66 -1.41
CA THR A 49 13.00 -0.26 -0.43
C THR A 49 14.43 0.10 -0.07
N HIS A 50 14.87 -0.29 1.11
CA HIS A 50 16.27 -0.19 1.55
C HIS A 50 16.55 -1.32 2.53
N GLN A 51 17.62 -2.09 2.30
CA GLN A 51 18.00 -3.24 3.13
C GLN A 51 16.84 -4.24 3.35
N GLY A 52 16.13 -4.58 2.26
CA GLY A 52 15.00 -5.53 2.30
C GLY A 52 13.72 -5.01 2.95
N LYS A 53 13.70 -3.76 3.44
CA LYS A 53 12.53 -3.14 4.08
C LYS A 53 11.90 -2.06 3.21
N VAL A 54 10.60 -1.88 3.32
CA VAL A 54 9.89 -0.75 2.72
C VAL A 54 10.23 0.52 3.48
N LYS A 55 10.86 1.50 2.81
CA LYS A 55 11.27 2.76 3.42
C LYS A 55 10.25 3.88 3.19
N ARG A 56 9.72 3.98 1.98
CA ARG A 56 8.71 4.99 1.60
C ARG A 56 7.81 4.47 0.47
N MET A 57 6.58 4.94 0.47
CA MET A 57 5.64 4.80 -0.65
C MET A 57 5.20 6.20 -1.05
N ARG A 58 5.32 6.57 -2.32
CA ARG A 58 5.00 7.93 -2.79
C ARG A 58 4.30 7.91 -4.14
N ARG A 59 3.42 8.89 -4.34
CA ARG A 59 2.83 9.24 -5.63
C ARG A 59 3.75 10.25 -6.30
N GLU A 60 4.01 10.08 -7.59
CA GLU A 60 4.69 11.07 -8.41
C GLU A 60 3.75 11.43 -9.57
N GLU A 61 3.21 12.64 -9.52
CA GLU A 61 2.49 13.23 -10.63
C GLU A 61 3.54 13.79 -11.59
N GLY A 62 3.48 13.40 -12.86
CA GLY A 62 4.36 13.99 -13.88
C GLY A 62 4.09 15.49 -13.97
N GLU A 63 5.13 16.30 -14.17
CA GLU A 63 4.94 17.71 -14.50
C GLU A 63 4.22 17.80 -15.86
N GLU A 64 3.06 18.44 -15.90
CA GLU A 64 2.52 18.97 -17.15
C GLU A 64 3.43 20.13 -17.57
N PHE A 65 4.12 19.97 -18.70
CA PHE A 65 4.94 21.00 -19.33
C PHE A 65 4.13 21.77 -20.36
#